data_AF-A0A1U7VKC8-F1
#
_entry.id   AF-A0A1U7VKC8-F1
#
_cell.length_a   1.000
_cell.length_b   1.000
_cell.length_c   1.000
_cell.angle_alpha   90.00
_cell.angle_beta   90.00
_cell.angle_gamma   90.00
#
_symmetry.space_group_name_H-M   'P 1'
#
loop_
_entity.id
_entity.type
_entity.pdbx_description
1 polymer ?
#
loop_
_entity_poly.entity_id
_entity_poly.type
_entity_poly.pdbx_seq_one_letter_code
_entity_poly.pdbx_strand_id
1 'polypeptide(L)'
;MEMYKKISKGEFKCPEYFPPEVKKRLSRILDRNPCSRIALAKLMDNHWFKKGFKQIDKTPILDQVQDNSPRKVFDIVADSDVECSSGQKEPTCLNAFDIISLSPGFDLSSLFEKDKSHRSKARFKTQKTASTIVSIL
;
A
#
# COMPACT_ATOMS: atom_id res chain seq x y z
N MET A 1 -14.76 21.65 11.43
CA MET A 1 -13.58 21.12 12.16
C MET A 1 -13.91 19.94 13.09
N GLU A 2 -14.78 19.00 12.70
CA GLU A 2 -15.09 17.85 13.59
C GLU A 2 -13.95 16.84 13.66
N MET A 3 -13.24 16.63 12.55
CA MET A 3 -12.09 15.72 12.48
C MET A 3 -10.99 16.09 13.50
N TYR A 4 -10.55 17.36 13.51
CA TYR A 4 -9.53 17.82 14.45
C TYR A 4 -9.96 17.71 15.91
N LYS A 5 -11.25 17.95 16.20
CA LYS A 5 -11.82 17.74 17.53
C LYS A 5 -11.78 16.26 17.95
N LYS A 6 -12.08 15.34 17.03
CA LYS A 6 -11.99 13.89 17.29
C LYS A 6 -10.55 13.43 17.48
N ILE A 7 -9.60 13.97 16.70
CA ILE A 7 -8.17 13.67 16.84
C ILE A 7 -7.62 14.18 18.18
N SER A 8 -7.91 15.43 18.55
CA SER A 8 -7.45 16.00 19.82
C SER A 8 -8.05 15.27 21.02
N LYS A 9 -9.29 14.80 20.90
CA LYS A 9 -9.94 13.92 21.85
C LYS A 9 -9.66 12.43 21.63
N GLY A 10 -8.77 12.02 20.73
CA GLY A 10 -8.50 10.59 20.45
C GLY A 10 -9.76 9.71 20.37
N GLU A 11 -10.86 10.23 19.83
CA GLU A 11 -12.13 9.54 19.74
C GLU A 11 -12.14 8.68 18.48
N PHE A 12 -12.15 7.35 18.66
CA PHE A 12 -12.28 6.39 17.58
C PHE A 12 -13.20 5.24 17.99
N LYS A 13 -13.74 4.54 16.99
CA LYS A 13 -14.53 3.32 17.19
C LYS A 13 -13.85 2.19 16.44
N CYS A 14 -13.66 1.05 17.10
CA CYS A 14 -13.23 -0.16 16.43
C CYS A 14 -14.46 -0.92 15.92
N PRO A 15 -14.44 -1.44 14.68
CA PRO A 15 -15.49 -2.32 14.18
C PRO A 15 -15.68 -3.56 15.05
N GLU A 16 -16.88 -4.16 15.00
CA GLU A 16 -17.23 -5.31 15.85
C GLU A 16 -16.36 -6.53 15.57
N TYR A 17 -16.10 -6.80 14.28
CA TYR A 17 -15.27 -7.90 13.79
C TYR A 17 -13.78 -7.79 14.16
N PHE A 18 -13.34 -6.69 14.79
CA PHE A 18 -11.97 -6.61 15.28
C PHE A 18 -11.76 -7.55 16.48
N PRO A 19 -10.72 -8.40 16.45
CA PRO A 19 -10.38 -9.19 17.62
C PRO A 19 -10.09 -8.28 18.82
N PRO A 20 -10.43 -8.70 20.05
CA PRO A 20 -10.25 -7.88 21.24
C PRO A 20 -8.78 -7.49 21.47
N GLU A 21 -7.84 -8.36 21.08
CA GLU A 21 -6.40 -8.08 21.11
C GLU A 21 -6.04 -6.87 20.24
N VAL A 22 -6.62 -6.76 19.04
CA VAL A 22 -6.39 -5.64 18.11
C VAL A 22 -6.95 -4.35 18.67
N LYS A 23 -8.18 -4.38 19.23
CA LYS A 23 -8.80 -3.21 19.85
C LYS A 23 -7.92 -2.64 20.97
N LYS A 24 -7.40 -3.51 21.84
CA LYS A 24 -6.47 -3.13 22.93
C LYS A 24 -5.12 -2.59 22.43
N ARG A 25 -4.67 -3.02 21.24
CA ARG A 25 -3.43 -2.49 20.64
C ARG A 25 -3.66 -1.13 20.01
N LEU A 26 -4.73 -0.97 19.26
CA LEU A 26 -5.11 0.32 18.66
C LEU A 26 -5.25 1.41 19.71
N SER A 27 -5.83 1.11 20.88
CA SER A 27 -5.92 2.09 21.97
C SER A 27 -4.57 2.53 22.54
N ARG A 28 -3.51 1.71 22.44
CA ARG A 28 -2.15 2.07 22.88
C ARG A 28 -1.36 2.81 21.79
N ILE A 29 -1.65 2.53 20.52
CA ILE A 29 -1.05 3.23 19.37
C ILE A 29 -1.65 4.63 19.25
N LEU A 30 -2.97 4.73 19.38
CA LEU A 30 -3.74 5.97 19.27
C LEU A 30 -3.85 6.72 20.61
N ASP A 31 -2.85 6.55 21.48
CA ASP A 31 -2.78 7.32 22.72
C ASP A 31 -2.47 8.79 22.40
N ARG A 32 -3.26 9.69 23.01
CA ARG A 32 -3.15 11.14 22.84
C ARG A 32 -1.84 11.65 23.42
N ASN A 33 -1.42 11.09 24.54
CA ASN A 33 -0.18 11.49 25.19
C ASN A 33 1.01 10.78 24.53
N PRO A 34 1.94 11.50 23.89
CA PRO A 34 3.08 10.89 23.22
C PRO A 34 4.02 10.15 24.18
N CYS A 35 4.07 10.55 25.46
CA CYS A 35 4.93 9.92 26.46
C CYS A 35 4.41 8.55 26.94
N SER A 36 3.07 8.35 26.93
CA SER A 36 2.46 7.05 27.28
C SER A 36 2.14 6.19 26.05
N ARG A 37 2.25 6.76 24.84
CA ARG A 37 2.10 6.04 23.58
C ARG A 37 3.09 4.89 23.48
N ILE A 38 2.60 3.74 23.01
CA ILE A 38 3.45 2.55 22.85
C ILE A 38 4.63 2.81 21.91
N ALA A 39 5.84 2.49 22.37
CA ALA A 39 7.03 2.52 21.53
C ALA A 39 7.00 1.41 20.45
N LEU A 40 7.61 1.66 19.30
CA LEU A 40 7.61 0.72 18.17
C LEU A 40 8.23 -0.63 18.55
N ALA A 41 9.36 -0.64 19.27
CA ALA A 41 9.99 -1.88 19.74
C ALA A 41 9.00 -2.74 20.56
N LYS A 42 8.29 -2.11 21.51
CA LYS A 42 7.28 -2.77 22.35
C LYS A 42 6.05 -3.23 21.57
N LEU A 43 5.74 -2.58 20.45
CA LEU A 43 4.69 -3.02 19.53
C LEU A 43 5.11 -4.26 18.75
N MET A 44 6.33 -4.25 18.20
CA MET A 44 6.90 -5.35 17.42
C MET A 44 7.07 -6.62 18.25
N ASP A 45 7.29 -6.49 19.55
CA ASP A 45 7.40 -7.64 20.46
C ASP A 45 6.09 -8.41 20.66
N ASN A 46 4.95 -7.85 20.27
CA ASN A 46 3.66 -8.43 20.58
C ASN A 46 3.31 -9.66 19.72
N HIS A 47 2.66 -10.66 20.33
CA HIS A 47 2.21 -11.87 19.65
C HIS A 47 1.26 -11.61 18.46
N TRP A 48 0.31 -10.67 18.59
CA TRP A 48 -0.56 -10.30 17.46
C TRP A 48 0.24 -9.72 16.30
N PHE A 49 1.26 -8.90 16.60
CA PHE A 49 2.14 -8.33 15.57
C PHE A 49 3.00 -9.41 14.91
N LYS A 50 3.56 -10.34 15.70
CA LYS A 50 4.41 -11.43 15.20
C LYS A 50 3.63 -12.50 14.42
N LYS A 51 2.31 -12.58 14.57
CA LYS A 51 1.47 -13.57 13.88
C LYS A 51 1.46 -13.33 12.37
N GLY A 52 2.20 -14.15 11.63
CA GLY A 52 2.32 -14.05 10.17
C GLY A 52 3.25 -12.93 9.69
N PHE A 53 3.96 -12.26 10.61
CA PHE A 53 4.98 -11.29 10.25
C PHE A 53 6.19 -12.01 9.66
N LYS A 54 6.46 -11.75 8.38
CA LYS A 54 7.70 -12.14 7.72
C LYS A 54 8.53 -10.87 7.62
N GLN A 55 9.61 -10.82 8.40
CA GLN A 55 10.59 -9.78 8.20
C GLN A 55 11.09 -9.92 6.77
N ILE A 56 10.82 -8.91 5.95
CA ILE A 56 11.48 -8.79 4.67
C ILE A 56 12.89 -8.39 5.05
N ASP A 57 13.82 -9.35 4.99
CA ASP A 57 15.23 -9.04 5.03
C ASP A 57 15.44 -7.99 3.95
N LYS A 58 15.86 -6.80 4.36
CA LYS A 58 16.11 -5.71 3.44
C LYS A 58 17.00 -6.28 2.36
N THR A 59 16.53 -6.30 1.11
CA THR A 59 17.43 -6.17 -0.01
C THR A 59 18.36 -5.00 0.34
N PRO A 60 19.68 -5.10 0.09
CA PRO A 60 20.62 -4.06 0.45
C PRO A 60 20.34 -2.83 -0.41
N ILE A 61 19.30 -2.08 -0.06
CA ILE A 61 19.09 -0.72 -0.51
C ILE A 61 20.06 0.08 0.35
N LEU A 62 21.27 0.11 -0.18
CA LEU A 62 22.19 1.23 -0.07
C LEU A 62 22.83 1.42 1.32
N ASP A 63 23.76 0.53 1.64
CA ASP A 63 24.94 0.87 2.46
C ASP A 63 25.94 1.75 1.64
N GLN A 64 25.43 2.67 0.81
CA GLN A 64 26.25 3.65 0.10
C GLN A 64 26.02 5.04 0.68
N VAL A 65 26.95 5.36 1.57
CA VAL A 65 27.53 6.68 1.78
C VAL A 65 26.60 7.70 2.43
N GLN A 66 26.94 8.02 3.69
CA GLN A 66 26.69 9.31 4.31
C GLN A 66 27.08 10.44 3.34
N ASP A 67 26.12 10.96 2.59
CA ASP A 67 26.25 12.29 2.01
C ASP A 67 24.89 13.00 2.09
N ASN A 68 24.80 13.93 3.04
CA ASN A 68 23.60 14.67 3.44
C ASN A 68 23.24 15.75 2.41
N SER A 69 23.02 15.38 1.15
CA SER A 69 22.53 16.31 0.13
C SER A 69 21.10 15.97 -0.29
N PRO A 70 20.08 16.80 0.04
CA PRO A 70 18.67 16.54 -0.27
C PRO A 70 18.34 16.57 -1.78
N ARG A 71 19.32 16.80 -2.65
CA ARG A 71 19.13 16.90 -4.11
C ARG A 71 18.95 15.55 -4.81
N LYS A 72 19.54 14.46 -4.31
CA LYS A 72 19.48 13.14 -4.98
C LYS A 72 18.12 12.43 -4.90
N VAL A 73 17.20 12.90 -4.06
CA VAL A 73 15.84 12.34 -3.98
C VAL A 73 15.05 12.58 -5.27
N PHE A 74 15.39 13.63 -6.04
CA PHE A 74 14.73 13.96 -7.29
C PHE A 74 15.33 13.24 -8.52
N ASP A 75 16.55 12.71 -8.43
CA ASP A 75 17.22 12.02 -9.55
C ASP A 75 16.78 10.56 -9.75
N ILE A 76 16.02 9.98 -8.80
CA ILE A 76 15.51 8.59 -8.90
C ILE A 76 14.32 8.50 -9.88
N VAL A 77 13.81 9.63 -10.39
CA VAL A 77 12.73 9.65 -11.39
C VAL A 77 13.26 9.41 -12.81
N ALA A 78 14.57 9.27 -13.00
CA ALA A 78 15.15 8.91 -14.29
C ALA A 78 15.18 7.39 -14.48
N ASP A 79 14.14 6.89 -15.16
CA ASP A 79 14.22 5.85 -16.20
C ASP A 79 14.98 4.56 -15.84
N SER A 80 14.52 3.87 -14.79
CA SER A 80 15.00 2.52 -14.47
C SER A 80 14.01 1.48 -14.99
N ASP A 81 14.09 1.15 -16.28
CA ASP A 81 13.57 -0.09 -16.87
C ASP A 81 14.37 -1.30 -16.33
N VAL A 82 14.33 -1.52 -15.02
CA VAL A 82 14.98 -2.67 -14.39
C VAL A 82 14.00 -3.84 -14.44
N GLU A 83 14.20 -4.72 -15.43
CA GLU A 83 13.64 -6.06 -15.39
C GLU A 83 14.07 -6.75 -14.09
N CYS A 84 13.15 -6.80 -13.12
CA CYS A 84 13.32 -7.59 -11.91
C CYS A 84 13.25 -9.08 -12.27
N SER A 85 14.39 -9.61 -12.73
CA SER A 85 14.65 -11.04 -12.83
C SER A 85 15.25 -11.54 -11.50
N SER A 86 14.41 -11.59 -10.46
CA SER A 86 14.71 -12.38 -9.28
C SER A 86 13.52 -13.27 -8.94
N GLY A 87 13.79 -14.56 -8.71
CA GLY A 87 12.83 -15.67 -8.66
C GLY A 87 11.87 -15.69 -7.47
N GLN A 88 11.43 -14.54 -6.98
CA GLN A 88 10.32 -14.41 -6.05
C GLN A 88 9.31 -13.44 -6.64
N LYS A 89 8.01 -13.75 -6.52
CA LYS A 89 6.91 -12.93 -7.05
C LYS A 89 6.86 -11.58 -6.33
N GLU A 90 7.76 -10.67 -6.70
CA GLU A 90 7.67 -9.29 -6.28
C GLU A 90 6.35 -8.70 -6.78
N PRO A 91 5.64 -7.93 -5.95
CA PRO A 91 4.50 -7.18 -6.43
C PRO A 91 5.00 -6.23 -7.52
N THR A 92 4.33 -6.23 -8.67
CA THR A 92 4.61 -5.28 -9.75
C THR A 92 4.68 -3.87 -9.14
N CYS A 93 5.83 -3.22 -9.29
CA CYS A 93 6.04 -1.86 -8.83
C CYS A 93 5.13 -0.93 -9.64
N LEU A 94 3.95 -0.62 -9.13
CA LEU A 94 3.02 0.33 -9.75
C LEU A 94 3.24 1.69 -9.12
N ASN A 95 3.53 2.69 -9.95
CA ASN A 95 3.60 4.08 -9.52
C ASN A 95 2.17 4.65 -9.34
N ALA A 96 2.08 5.88 -8.82
CA ALA A 96 0.78 6.54 -8.61
C ALA A 96 0.02 6.79 -9.94
N PHE A 97 0.72 7.11 -11.03
CA PHE A 97 0.11 7.29 -12.35
C PHE A 97 -0.45 5.99 -12.94
N ASP A 98 0.19 4.85 -12.69
CA ASP A 98 -0.28 3.51 -13.08
C ASP A 98 -1.58 3.15 -12.34
N ILE A 99 -1.74 3.63 -11.10
CA ILE A 99 -2.97 3.43 -10.32
C ILE A 99 -4.05 4.41 -10.79
N ILE A 100 -3.70 5.67 -11.02
CA ILE A 100 -4.63 6.73 -11.42
C ILE A 100 -5.19 6.48 -12.82
N SER A 101 -4.37 6.01 -13.76
CA SER A 101 -4.79 5.67 -15.13
C SER A 101 -5.85 4.57 -15.18
N LEU A 102 -5.92 3.73 -14.15
CA LEU A 102 -6.93 2.69 -13.99
C LEU A 102 -8.25 3.21 -13.41
N SER A 103 -8.32 4.45 -12.96
CA SER A 103 -9.56 5.02 -12.43
C SER A 103 -10.60 5.20 -13.55
N PRO A 104 -11.89 4.88 -13.31
CA PRO A 104 -12.97 5.11 -14.28
C PRO A 104 -13.08 6.57 -14.75
N GLY A 105 -12.64 7.53 -13.92
CA GLY A 105 -12.67 8.96 -14.27
C GLY A 105 -11.70 9.37 -15.38
N PHE A 106 -10.70 8.53 -15.71
CA PHE A 106 -9.78 8.71 -16.83
C PHE A 106 -10.13 7.82 -18.03
N ASP A 107 -11.27 7.11 -17.99
CA ASP A 107 -11.71 6.24 -19.08
C ASP A 107 -12.36 7.06 -20.22
N LEU A 108 -11.56 7.42 -21.22
CA LEU A 108 -12.01 8.13 -22.41
C LEU A 108 -12.78 7.24 -23.40
N SER A 109 -12.95 5.94 -23.15
CA SER A 109 -13.70 5.06 -24.07
C SER A 109 -15.12 5.56 -24.35
N SER A 110 -15.74 6.25 -23.37
CA SER A 110 -17.06 6.87 -23.54
C SER A 110 -17.13 7.96 -24.62
N LEU A 111 -16.00 8.54 -25.00
CA LEU A 111 -15.91 9.54 -26.09
C LEU A 111 -15.94 8.88 -27.48
N PHE A 112 -15.56 7.60 -27.56
CA PHE A 112 -15.38 6.86 -28.83
C PHE A 112 -16.35 5.69 -29.00
N GLU A 113 -17.03 5.24 -27.94
CA GLU A 113 -17.93 4.08 -27.97
C GLU A 113 -19.35 4.51 -28.39
N LYS A 114 -19.78 4.06 -29.58
CA LYS A 114 -21.04 4.47 -30.22
C LYS A 114 -22.29 3.78 -29.63
N ASP A 115 -22.11 2.63 -28.97
CA ASP A 115 -23.17 1.85 -28.32
C ASP A 115 -22.95 1.78 -26.80
N LYS A 116 -23.85 2.43 -26.04
CA LYS A 116 -23.79 2.52 -24.56
C LYS A 116 -24.48 1.37 -23.85
N SER A 117 -24.98 0.39 -24.58
CA SER A 117 -25.85 -0.64 -24.06
C SER A 117 -25.08 -1.96 -23.92
N HIS A 118 -24.96 -2.43 -22.68
CA HIS A 118 -24.68 -3.84 -22.31
C HIS A 118 -23.24 -4.31 -22.10
N ARG A 119 -22.32 -3.48 -21.60
CA ARG A 119 -21.07 -4.04 -21.03
C ARG A 119 -20.94 -3.75 -19.54
N SER A 120 -21.25 -4.76 -18.72
CA SER A 120 -20.75 -4.85 -17.35
C SER A 120 -19.22 -4.92 -17.43
N LYS A 121 -18.55 -3.75 -17.34
CA LYS A 121 -17.08 -3.66 -17.36
C LYS A 121 -16.54 -4.30 -16.07
N ALA A 122 -16.19 -5.58 -16.13
CA ALA A 122 -15.41 -6.24 -15.07
C ALA A 122 -13.93 -5.91 -15.26
N ARG A 123 -13.30 -5.32 -14.24
CA ARG A 123 -11.85 -5.05 -14.22
C ARG A 123 -11.18 -6.06 -13.29
N PHE A 124 -10.18 -6.77 -13.80
CA PHE A 124 -9.33 -7.65 -13.02
C PHE A 124 -7.87 -7.41 -13.40
N LYS A 125 -6.95 -7.66 -12.45
CA LYS A 125 -5.51 -7.68 -12.69
C LYS A 125 -5.01 -9.11 -12.58
N THR A 126 -4.00 -9.43 -13.38
CA THR A 126 -3.42 -10.76 -13.47
C THR A 126 -1.91 -10.62 -13.58
N GLN A 127 -1.19 -11.55 -12.97
CA GLN A 127 0.26 -11.69 -13.11
C GLN A 127 0.61 -12.74 -14.18
N LYS A 128 -0.38 -13.33 -14.85
CA LYS A 128 -0.20 -14.34 -15.91
C LYS A 128 -0.13 -13.65 -17.27
N THR A 129 0.63 -14.21 -18.21
CA THR A 129 0.71 -13.69 -19.57
C THR A 129 -0.63 -13.79 -20.29
N ALA A 130 -0.86 -12.91 -21.27
CA ALA A 130 -2.10 -12.91 -22.06
C ALA A 130 -2.36 -14.28 -22.69
N SER A 131 -1.32 -14.93 -23.23
CA SER A 131 -1.42 -16.28 -23.80
C SER A 131 -1.94 -17.31 -22.78
N THR A 132 -1.43 -17.29 -21.55
CA THR A 132 -1.87 -18.21 -20.48
C THR A 132 -3.32 -17.98 -20.08
N ILE A 133 -3.80 -16.74 -20.13
CA ILE A 133 -5.17 -16.40 -19.75
C ILE A 133 -6.13 -16.81 -20.85
N VAL A 134 -5.78 -16.48 -22.10
CA VAL A 134 -6.57 -16.83 -23.28
C VAL A 134 -6.66 -18.34 -23.46
N SER A 135 -5.63 -19.10 -23.07
CA SER A 135 -5.70 -20.57 -23.13
C SER A 135 -6.63 -21.21 -22.09
N ILE A 136 -7.08 -20.47 -21.07
CA ILE A 136 -7.97 -20.96 -20.00
C ILE A 136 -9.43 -20.51 -20.22
N LEU A 137 -9.65 -19.54 -21.10
CA LEU A 137 -10.97 -19.03 -21.51
C LEU A 137 -11.52 -19.84 -22.68
#